data_AF-A0A9C9Q584-F1
#
_entry.id   AF-A0A9C9Q584-F1
#
_cell.length_a   1.000
_cell.length_b   1.000
_cell.length_c   1.000
_cell.angle_alpha   90.00
_cell.angle_beta   90.00
_cell.angle_gamma   90.00
#
_symmetry.space_group_name_H-M   'P 1'
#
loop_
_entity.id
_entity.type
_entity.pdbx_description
1 polymer ?
#
loop_
_entity_poly.entity_id
_entity_poly.type
_entity_poly.pdbx_seq_one_letter_code
_entity_poly.pdbx_strand_id
1 'polypeptide(L)'
;MGTGLAARQRGASLVMAIFLITALAALGGLLTQLLVLGSEETINEWYSAQALYAAESGVEWAARDISAGGAGSISNGVVLTNQAWMTTTVSPVSIGGRTLYTITSTGSAGGLVSAPRTQRRIVVQFMP
;
A
#
# COMPACT_ATOMS: atom_id res chain seq x y z
N MET A 1 34.06 -14.21 67.86
CA MET A 1 33.10 -13.13 67.56
C MET A 1 33.18 -12.83 66.07
N GLY A 2 32.08 -12.94 65.32
CA GLY A 2 32.08 -12.83 63.86
C GLY A 2 31.08 -13.81 63.24
N THR A 3 29.80 -13.52 63.42
CA THR A 3 28.65 -14.33 62.99
C THR A 3 28.56 -14.45 61.48
N GLY A 4 28.48 -15.68 60.97
CA GLY A 4 28.16 -15.96 59.58
C GLY A 4 26.75 -15.48 59.23
N LEU A 5 26.67 -14.38 58.50
CA LEU A 5 25.45 -13.86 57.89
C LEU A 5 25.64 -13.83 56.38
N ALA A 6 25.74 -15.01 55.76
CA ALA A 6 25.87 -15.10 54.30
C ALA A 6 25.23 -16.37 53.75
N ALA A 7 24.04 -16.76 54.21
CA ALA A 7 23.42 -17.97 53.66
C ALA A 7 21.89 -18.01 53.84
N ARG A 8 21.15 -17.02 53.34
CA ARG A 8 19.68 -17.19 53.20
C ARG A 8 18.94 -16.31 52.18
N GLN A 9 19.62 -15.65 51.24
CA GLN A 9 18.99 -14.83 50.19
C GLN A 9 18.63 -15.56 48.89
N ARG A 10 18.64 -16.90 48.85
CA ARG A 10 18.44 -17.67 47.60
C ARG A 10 16.99 -17.72 47.12
N GLY A 11 15.99 -17.60 48.00
CA GLY A 11 14.57 -17.72 47.64
C GLY A 11 14.00 -16.50 46.89
N ALA A 12 14.36 -15.28 47.30
CA ALA A 12 13.89 -14.06 46.65
C ALA A 12 14.48 -13.85 45.25
N SER A 13 15.72 -14.30 45.03
CA SER A 13 16.41 -14.15 43.73
C SER A 13 15.75 -14.94 42.59
N LEU A 14 15.17 -16.11 42.87
CA LEU A 14 14.50 -16.94 41.87
C LEU A 14 13.20 -16.28 41.38
N VAL A 15 12.40 -15.76 42.30
CA VAL A 15 11.14 -15.08 41.96
C VAL A 15 11.41 -13.82 41.13
N MET A 16 12.43 -13.05 41.50
CA MET A 16 12.87 -11.88 40.73
C MET A 16 13.37 -12.26 39.33
N ALA A 17 14.13 -13.35 39.21
CA ALA A 17 14.61 -13.82 37.91
C ALA A 17 13.46 -14.25 36.99
N ILE A 18 12.47 -14.98 37.51
CA ILE A 18 11.29 -15.40 36.75
C ILE A 18 10.51 -14.18 36.27
N PHE A 19 10.26 -13.21 37.16
CA PHE A 19 9.57 -11.96 36.80
C PHE A 19 10.30 -11.18 35.70
N LEU A 20 11.63 -11.09 35.80
CA LEU A 20 12.46 -10.46 34.77
C LEU A 20 12.36 -11.19 33.43
N ILE A 21 12.43 -12.53 33.44
CA ILE A 21 12.32 -13.33 32.21
C ILE A 21 10.94 -13.17 31.58
N THR A 22 9.85 -13.19 32.35
CA THR A 22 8.51 -12.98 31.80
C THR A 22 8.30 -11.55 31.30
N ALA A 23 8.81 -10.54 32.01
CA ALA A 23 8.76 -9.15 31.54
C ALA A 23 9.54 -8.96 30.23
N LEU A 24 10.74 -9.52 30.13
CA LEU A 24 11.55 -9.49 28.90
C LEU A 24 10.89 -10.26 27.76
N ALA A 25 10.27 -11.41 28.04
CA ALA A 25 9.54 -12.18 27.05
C ALA A 25 8.32 -11.41 26.50
N ALA A 26 7.58 -10.72 27.37
CA ALA A 26 6.45 -9.89 26.97
C ALA A 26 6.90 -8.70 26.10
N LEU A 27 7.97 -8.01 26.51
CA LEU A 27 8.53 -6.89 25.72
C LEU A 27 9.10 -7.37 24.38
N GLY A 28 9.81 -8.50 24.37
CA GLY A 28 10.30 -9.12 23.13
C GLY A 28 9.16 -9.46 22.18
N GLY A 29 8.09 -10.06 22.70
CA GLY A 29 6.88 -10.35 21.92
C GLY A 29 6.25 -9.10 21.30
N LEU A 30 6.07 -8.04 22.09
CA LEU A 30 5.52 -6.78 21.61
C LEU A 30 6.38 -6.15 20.49
N LEU A 31 7.70 -6.13 20.66
CA LEU A 31 8.62 -5.59 19.65
C LEU A 31 8.55 -6.38 18.34
N THR A 32 8.44 -7.71 18.40
CA THR A 32 8.27 -8.52 17.18
C THR A 32 6.96 -8.24 16.46
N GLN A 33 5.86 -8.02 17.19
CA GLN A 33 4.57 -7.65 16.59
C GLN A 33 4.66 -6.29 15.89
N LEU A 34 5.25 -5.28 16.54
CA LEU A 34 5.42 -3.95 15.94
C LEU A 34 6.28 -3.99 14.67
N LEU A 35 7.33 -4.82 14.65
CA LEU A 35 8.19 -4.97 13.48
C LEU A 35 7.44 -5.58 12.28
N VAL A 36 6.58 -6.58 12.54
CA VAL A 36 5.74 -7.19 11.49
C VAL A 36 4.75 -6.16 10.94
N LEU A 37 4.06 -5.41 11.80
CA LEU A 37 3.12 -4.38 11.38
C LEU A 37 3.79 -3.29 10.53
N GLY A 38 4.96 -2.80 10.93
CA GLY A 38 5.69 -1.78 10.16
C GLY A 38 6.14 -2.28 8.78
N SER A 39 6.45 -3.57 8.66
CA SER A 39 6.82 -4.19 7.38
C SER A 39 5.62 -4.28 6.43
N GLU A 40 4.43 -4.62 6.94
CA GLU A 40 3.20 -4.67 6.16
C GLU A 40 2.77 -3.28 5.67
N GLU A 41 2.87 -2.27 6.54
CA GLU A 41 2.56 -0.87 6.19
C GLU A 41 3.44 -0.37 5.05
N THR A 42 4.74 -0.62 5.12
CA THR A 42 5.71 -0.23 4.08
C THR A 42 5.39 -0.87 2.72
N ILE A 43 5.04 -2.16 2.72
CA ILE A 43 4.68 -2.88 1.49
C ILE A 43 3.38 -2.31 0.90
N ASN A 44 2.41 -1.98 1.73
CA ASN A 44 1.16 -1.41 1.29
C ASN A 44 1.32 0.00 0.70
N GLU A 45 2.15 0.84 1.34
CA GLU A 45 2.51 2.18 0.84
C GLU A 45 3.17 2.08 -0.55
N TRP A 46 4.12 1.16 -0.71
CA TRP A 46 4.81 0.93 -1.97
C TRP A 46 3.84 0.54 -3.10
N TYR A 47 2.96 -0.44 -2.88
CA TYR A 47 1.94 -0.79 -3.87
C TYR A 47 0.98 0.36 -4.12
N SER A 48 0.65 1.15 -3.10
CA SER A 48 -0.21 2.33 -3.24
C SER A 48 0.39 3.35 -4.21
N ALA A 49 1.69 3.62 -4.09
CA ALA A 49 2.42 4.51 -5.00
C ALA A 49 2.42 3.94 -6.43
N GLN A 50 2.68 2.65 -6.60
CA GLN A 50 2.63 2.01 -7.92
C GLN A 50 1.24 2.10 -8.57
N ALA A 51 0.17 1.86 -7.81
CA ALA A 51 -1.19 2.00 -8.29
C ALA A 51 -1.52 3.45 -8.65
N LEU A 52 -1.01 4.43 -7.89
CA LEU A 52 -1.19 5.84 -8.22
C LEU A 52 -0.49 6.20 -9.53
N TYR A 53 0.79 5.86 -9.69
CA TYR A 53 1.53 6.11 -10.92
C TYR A 53 0.90 5.43 -12.14
N ALA A 54 0.37 4.21 -11.97
CA ALA A 54 -0.37 3.53 -13.03
C ALA A 54 -1.66 4.28 -13.41
N ALA A 55 -2.38 4.83 -12.42
CA ALA A 55 -3.56 5.64 -12.67
C ALA A 55 -3.22 6.95 -13.43
N GLU A 56 -2.15 7.64 -13.02
CA GLU A 56 -1.66 8.87 -13.68
C GLU A 56 -1.25 8.60 -15.13
N SER A 57 -0.46 7.54 -15.35
CA SER A 57 -0.07 7.10 -16.70
C SER A 57 -1.28 6.81 -17.58
N GLY A 58 -2.34 6.23 -17.00
CA GLY A 58 -3.60 5.99 -17.72
C GLY A 58 -4.30 7.27 -18.14
N VAL A 59 -4.30 8.29 -17.29
CA VAL A 59 -4.87 9.61 -17.64
C VAL A 59 -4.09 10.24 -18.80
N GLU A 60 -2.76 10.26 -18.72
CA GLU A 60 -1.90 10.83 -19.77
C GLU A 60 -2.06 10.10 -21.09
N TRP A 61 -2.06 8.76 -21.05
CA TRP A 61 -2.28 7.93 -22.22
C TRP A 61 -3.67 8.18 -22.84
N ALA A 62 -4.71 8.22 -22.02
CA ALA A 62 -6.08 8.44 -22.48
C ALA A 62 -6.27 9.83 -23.10
N ALA A 63 -5.70 10.87 -22.49
CA ALA A 63 -5.74 12.23 -23.04
C ALA A 63 -5.02 12.29 -24.40
N ARG A 64 -3.86 11.64 -24.53
CA ARG A 64 -3.13 11.56 -25.80
C ARG A 64 -3.92 10.78 -26.86
N ASP A 65 -4.53 9.67 -26.50
CA ASP A 65 -5.32 8.83 -27.41
C ASP A 65 -6.56 9.59 -27.91
N ILE A 66 -7.31 10.24 -27.02
CA ILE A 66 -8.45 11.11 -27.38
C ILE A 66 -8.01 12.23 -28.31
N SER A 67 -6.88 12.87 -28.04
CA SER A 67 -6.33 13.94 -28.89
C SER A 67 -5.95 13.45 -30.28
N ALA A 68 -5.59 12.17 -30.41
CA ALA A 68 -5.31 11.51 -31.69
C ALA A 68 -6.56 10.96 -32.39
N GLY A 69 -7.77 11.18 -31.83
CA GLY A 69 -9.05 10.69 -32.35
C GLY A 69 -9.44 9.29 -31.87
N GLY A 70 -8.72 8.73 -30.90
CA GLY A 70 -9.03 7.45 -30.26
C GLY A 70 -10.12 7.55 -29.18
N ALA A 71 -10.44 6.42 -28.56
CA ALA A 71 -11.50 6.31 -27.54
C ALA A 71 -11.01 6.61 -26.11
N GLY A 72 -9.70 6.65 -25.87
CA GLY A 72 -9.07 6.88 -24.57
C GLY A 72 -9.35 5.81 -23.51
N SER A 73 -9.98 4.70 -23.90
CA SER A 73 -10.40 3.62 -23.00
C SER A 73 -9.54 2.39 -23.21
N ILE A 74 -8.93 1.88 -22.14
CA ILE A 74 -8.18 0.62 -22.12
C ILE A 74 -8.56 -0.19 -20.89
N SER A 75 -8.58 -1.52 -21.03
CA SER A 75 -8.72 -2.44 -19.91
C SER A 75 -7.43 -3.20 -19.70
N ASN A 76 -6.97 -3.27 -18.44
CA ASN A 76 -5.79 -4.04 -18.04
C ASN A 76 -4.51 -3.66 -18.80
N GLY A 77 -4.36 -2.37 -19.13
CA GLY A 77 -3.15 -1.83 -19.74
C GLY A 77 -1.95 -2.06 -18.83
N VAL A 78 -0.89 -2.68 -19.35
CA VAL A 78 0.30 -2.99 -18.56
C VAL A 78 1.15 -1.72 -18.45
N VAL A 79 1.35 -1.24 -17.23
CA VAL A 79 2.28 -0.14 -16.94
C VAL A 79 3.64 -0.71 -16.55
N LEU A 80 3.62 -1.75 -15.71
CA LEU A 80 4.79 -2.54 -15.35
C LEU A 80 4.42 -4.02 -15.30
N THR A 81 5.12 -4.82 -16.10
CA THR A 81 4.82 -6.25 -16.26
C THR A 81 4.79 -6.96 -14.91
N ASN A 82 3.68 -7.67 -14.65
CA ASN A 82 3.42 -8.44 -13.42
C ASN A 82 3.44 -7.61 -12.11
N GLN A 83 3.33 -6.28 -12.18
CA GLN A 83 3.39 -5.43 -10.99
C GLN A 83 2.28 -4.40 -10.95
N ALA A 84 2.02 -3.71 -12.07
CA ALA A 84 1.08 -2.61 -12.13
C ALA A 84 0.35 -2.54 -13.47
N TRP A 85 -0.95 -2.24 -13.37
CA TRP A 85 -1.86 -2.16 -14.49
C TRP A 85 -2.76 -0.94 -14.37
N MET A 86 -3.29 -0.48 -15.49
CA MET A 86 -4.24 0.61 -15.58
C MET A 86 -5.48 0.20 -16.37
N THR A 87 -6.63 0.68 -15.95
CA THR A 87 -7.88 0.59 -16.70
C THR A 87 -8.46 1.99 -16.80
N THR A 88 -8.66 2.48 -18.02
CA THR A 88 -9.30 3.77 -18.27
C THR A 88 -10.66 3.59 -18.90
N THR A 89 -11.62 4.36 -18.43
CA THR A 89 -12.94 4.51 -19.04
C THR A 89 -13.19 5.98 -19.32
N VAL A 90 -13.79 6.27 -20.47
CA VAL A 90 -14.03 7.64 -20.92
C VAL A 90 -15.53 7.83 -21.18
N SER A 91 -16.07 8.93 -20.65
CA SER A 91 -17.45 9.35 -20.89
C SER A 91 -17.48 10.73 -21.54
N PRO A 92 -17.80 10.84 -22.84
CA PRO A 92 -17.89 12.12 -23.54
C PRO A 92 -19.24 12.81 -23.31
N VAL A 93 -19.22 14.14 -23.17
CA VAL A 93 -20.40 15.01 -23.09
C VAL A 93 -20.21 16.17 -24.06
N SER A 94 -21.18 16.38 -24.96
CA SER A 94 -21.13 17.52 -25.90
C SER A 94 -21.74 18.76 -25.23
N ILE A 95 -20.98 19.85 -25.18
CA ILE A 95 -21.36 21.14 -24.59
C ILE A 95 -20.98 22.24 -25.59
N GLY A 96 -21.98 22.93 -26.15
CA GLY A 96 -21.76 24.08 -27.02
C GLY A 96 -20.91 23.79 -28.26
N GLY A 97 -20.99 22.57 -28.81
CA GLY A 97 -20.20 22.16 -30.00
C GLY A 97 -18.78 21.67 -29.68
N ARG A 98 -18.40 21.59 -28.40
CA ARG A 98 -17.15 20.97 -27.93
C ARG A 98 -17.45 19.70 -27.14
N THR A 99 -16.55 18.74 -27.19
CA THR A 99 -16.70 17.49 -26.41
C THR A 99 -15.84 17.57 -25.14
N LEU A 100 -16.49 17.51 -23.98
CA LEU A 100 -15.85 17.32 -22.69
C LEU A 100 -15.75 15.82 -22.40
N TYR A 101 -14.55 15.32 -22.19
CA TYR A 101 -14.29 13.93 -21.85
C TYR A 101 -14.06 13.81 -20.35
N THR A 102 -14.85 12.99 -19.67
CA THR A 102 -14.53 12.56 -18.30
C THR A 102 -13.73 11.27 -18.37
N ILE A 103 -12.44 11.36 -18.06
CA ILE A 103 -11.53 10.22 -18.03
C ILE A 103 -11.49 9.70 -16.60
N THR A 104 -11.85 8.44 -16.42
CA THR A 104 -11.67 7.71 -15.16
C THR A 104 -10.56 6.70 -15.35
N SER A 105 -9.44 6.88 -14.67
CA SER A 105 -8.31 5.96 -14.68
C SER A 105 -8.20 5.24 -13.34
N THR A 106 -8.20 3.91 -13.38
CA THR A 106 -7.98 3.06 -12.21
C THR A 106 -6.65 2.34 -12.37
N GLY A 107 -5.67 2.72 -11.56
CA GLY A 107 -4.42 1.99 -11.44
C GLY A 107 -4.54 0.89 -10.38
N SER A 108 -3.98 -0.28 -10.65
CA SER A 108 -3.99 -1.46 -9.80
C SER A 108 -2.57 -1.98 -9.62
N ALA A 109 -2.18 -2.32 -8.40
CA ALA A 109 -0.84 -2.83 -8.11
C ALA A 109 -0.83 -3.91 -7.02
N GLY A 110 0.21 -4.75 -7.10
CA GLY A 110 0.43 -5.91 -6.23
C GLY A 110 -0.56 -7.04 -6.50
N GLY A 111 -0.11 -8.29 -6.48
CA GLY A 111 -0.97 -9.45 -6.75
C GLY A 111 -1.21 -9.67 -8.25
N LEU A 112 -2.45 -10.04 -8.62
CA LEU A 112 -2.87 -10.29 -10.01
C LEU A 112 -3.78 -9.17 -10.50
N VAL A 113 -3.88 -8.97 -11.82
CA VAL A 113 -4.81 -7.99 -12.43
C VAL A 113 -6.24 -8.16 -11.93
N SER A 114 -6.70 -9.41 -11.79
CA SER A 114 -8.04 -9.77 -11.36
C SER A 114 -8.25 -9.70 -9.84
N ALA A 115 -7.16 -9.61 -9.07
CA ALA A 115 -7.17 -9.56 -7.61
C ALA A 115 -5.99 -8.70 -7.11
N PRO A 116 -6.02 -7.39 -7.38
CA PRO A 116 -4.93 -6.51 -6.99
C PRO A 116 -4.97 -6.28 -5.48
N ARG A 117 -3.80 -6.13 -4.86
CA ARG A 117 -3.69 -5.84 -3.43
C ARG A 117 -4.13 -4.41 -3.12
N THR A 118 -3.95 -3.50 -4.06
CA THR A 118 -4.37 -2.10 -3.92
C THR A 118 -4.78 -1.49 -5.25
N GLN A 119 -5.65 -0.49 -5.18
CA GLN A 119 -6.14 0.25 -6.33
C GLN A 119 -6.24 1.74 -6.00
N ARG A 120 -5.93 2.58 -6.99
CA ARG A 120 -6.08 4.04 -6.93
C ARG A 120 -6.88 4.49 -8.14
N ARG A 121 -7.80 5.42 -7.94
CA ARG A 121 -8.65 5.96 -9.00
C ARG A 121 -8.49 7.47 -9.09
N ILE A 122 -8.25 7.93 -10.32
CA ILE A 122 -8.17 9.33 -10.67
C ILE A 122 -9.28 9.61 -11.68
N VAL A 123 -9.99 10.72 -11.50
CA VAL A 123 -11.01 11.20 -12.44
C VAL A 123 -10.64 12.61 -12.85
N VAL A 124 -10.51 12.83 -14.16
CA VAL A 124 -10.21 14.16 -14.72
C VAL A 124 -11.19 14.51 -15.82
N GLN A 125 -11.38 15.81 -16.02
CA GLN A 125 -12.09 16.36 -17.15
C GLN A 125 -11.07 16.87 -18.16
N PHE A 126 -11.20 16.45 -19.40
CA PHE A 126 -10.32 16.78 -20.50
C PHE A 126 -11.13 17.32 -21.68
N MET A 127 -10.71 18.44 -22.24
CA MET A 127 -11.28 19.01 -23.46
C MET A 127 -10.11 19.30 -24.40
N PRO A 128 -9.96 18.55 -25.51
CA PRO A 128 -8.90 18.79 -26.49
C PRO A 128 -9.09 20.12 -27.24
#